data_AF-A0A8J2PUP9-F1
#
_entry.id   AF-A0A8J2PUP9-F1
#
_cell.length_a   1.000
_cell.length_b   1.000
_cell.length_c   1.000
_cell.angle_alpha   90.00
_cell.angle_beta   90.00
_cell.angle_gamma   90.00
#
_symmetry.space_group_name_H-M   'P 1'
#
loop_
_entity.id
_entity.type
_entity.pdbx_description
1 polymer ?
#
loop_
_entity_poly.entity_id
_entity_poly.type
_entity_poly.pdbx_seq_one_letter_code
_entity_poly.pdbx_strand_id
1 'polypeptide(L)'
;SRLSCKINFKRPNSDICHVRLDFVRFDMTGPNDVGDCNGGSLTVTADNLHDFITCGNNTGQHLYLEYGDCDIVSVLMNPNQDGNPPPTFDLQATFINCEQTGSSNTIQNDPRKAFSSR
;
A
#
# COMPACT_ATOMS: atom_id res chain seq x y z
N SER A 1 12.35 -14.28 -18.09
CA SER A 1 12.43 -12.82 -18.37
C SER A 1 11.64 -12.02 -17.34
N ARG A 2 12.23 -10.98 -16.72
CA ARG A 2 11.51 -10.14 -15.75
C ARG A 2 10.73 -9.03 -16.45
N LEU A 3 9.47 -8.85 -16.07
CA LEU A 3 8.64 -7.73 -16.48
C LEU A 3 8.46 -6.82 -15.27
N SER A 4 8.95 -5.58 -15.36
CA SER A 4 8.78 -4.58 -14.31
C SER A 4 7.66 -3.62 -14.70
N CYS A 5 6.70 -3.41 -13.81
CA CYS A 5 5.60 -2.46 -14.01
C CYS A 5 5.57 -1.47 -12.85
N LYS A 6 5.58 -0.17 -13.15
CA LYS A 6 5.43 0.90 -12.16
C LYS A 6 4.02 1.48 -12.23
N ILE A 7 3.32 1.48 -11.11
CA ILE A 7 2.02 2.11 -10.92
C ILE A 7 2.23 3.36 -10.08
N ASN A 8 1.69 4.50 -10.52
CA ASN A 8 1.73 5.75 -9.77
C ASN A 8 0.31 6.10 -9.31
N PHE A 9 0.11 6.20 -8.01
CA PHE A 9 -1.12 6.70 -7.43
C PHE A 9 -0.97 8.20 -7.21
N LYS A 10 -1.47 9.02 -8.14
CA LYS A 10 -1.51 10.47 -7.96
C LYS A 10 -2.64 10.86 -7.01
N ARG A 11 -2.35 11.73 -6.04
CA ARG A 11 -3.32 12.29 -5.11
C ARG A 11 -4.43 13.01 -5.89
N PRO A 12 -5.70 12.58 -5.77
CA PRO A 12 -6.80 13.18 -6.53
C PRO A 12 -7.12 14.62 -6.11
N ASN A 13 -7.06 14.90 -4.81
CA ASN A 13 -7.29 16.21 -4.19
C ASN A 13 -6.70 16.24 -2.77
N SER A 14 -6.74 17.40 -2.11
CA SER A 14 -6.18 17.60 -0.76
C SER A 14 -6.87 16.82 0.36
N ASP A 15 -8.07 16.30 0.12
CA ASP A 15 -8.85 15.58 1.14
C ASP A 15 -8.43 14.11 1.23
N ILE A 16 -7.63 13.61 0.26
CA ILE A 16 -7.11 12.24 0.23
C ILE A 16 -5.71 12.20 0.86
N CYS A 17 -5.58 11.47 1.97
CA CYS A 17 -4.29 11.30 2.66
C CYS A 17 -3.68 9.92 2.47
N HIS A 18 -4.49 8.90 2.17
CA HIS A 18 -4.01 7.52 2.08
C HIS A 18 -4.54 6.78 0.86
N VAL A 19 -3.80 5.78 0.44
CA VAL A 19 -4.25 4.74 -0.49
C VAL A 19 -4.20 3.41 0.24
N ARG A 20 -5.34 2.73 0.34
CA ARG A 20 -5.37 1.32 0.73
C ARG A 20 -5.20 0.47 -0.52
N LEU A 21 -4.18 -0.38 -0.51
CA LEU A 21 -3.90 -1.34 -1.57
C LEU A 21 -4.25 -2.73 -1.07
N ASP A 22 -5.34 -3.29 -1.57
CA ASP A 22 -5.79 -4.65 -1.25
C ASP A 22 -5.21 -5.65 -2.25
N PHE A 23 -4.67 -6.74 -1.72
CA PHE A 23 -4.12 -7.84 -2.49
C PHE A 23 -5.21 -8.87 -2.77
N VAL A 24 -6.10 -8.56 -3.73
CA VAL A 24 -7.20 -9.45 -4.15
C VAL A 24 -6.67 -10.82 -4.54
N ARG A 25 -5.53 -10.83 -5.24
CA ARG A 25 -4.68 -12.00 -5.46
C ARG A 25 -3.24 -11.55 -5.41
N PHE A 26 -2.40 -12.24 -4.65
CA PHE A 26 -0.97 -11.97 -4.64
C PHE A 26 -0.23 -13.25 -4.26
N ASP A 27 0.46 -13.80 -5.23
CA ASP A 27 1.29 -14.99 -5.08
C ASP A 27 2.53 -14.85 -5.96
N MET A 28 3.67 -14.65 -5.31
CA MET A 28 4.99 -14.60 -5.91
C MET A 28 5.89 -15.62 -5.22
N THR A 29 7.05 -15.90 -5.81
CA THR A 29 8.08 -16.69 -5.12
C THR A 29 8.37 -16.05 -3.75
N GLY A 30 8.38 -16.86 -2.70
CA GLY A 30 8.71 -16.41 -1.36
C GLY A 30 10.16 -15.92 -1.24
N PRO A 31 10.53 -15.40 -0.06
CA PRO A 31 11.90 -15.00 0.21
C PRO A 31 12.84 -16.20 0.20
N ASN A 32 14.13 -15.95 -0.06
CA ASN A 32 15.19 -16.95 0.13
C ASN A 32 15.51 -17.14 1.63
N ASP A 33 16.49 -18.01 1.93
CA ASP A 33 16.86 -18.38 3.31
C ASP A 33 17.36 -17.21 4.17
N VAL A 34 17.70 -16.06 3.57
CA VAL A 34 18.14 -14.83 4.27
C VAL A 34 17.07 -13.73 4.28
N GLY A 35 15.90 -13.97 3.69
CA GLY A 35 14.76 -13.05 3.70
C GLY A 35 14.58 -12.21 2.42
N ASP A 36 15.40 -12.41 1.38
CA ASP A 36 15.34 -11.59 0.17
C ASP A 36 14.32 -12.09 -0.86
N CYS A 37 13.56 -11.16 -1.43
CA CYS A 37 12.57 -11.39 -2.48
C CYS A 37 13.18 -11.52 -3.90
N ASN A 38 14.20 -12.34 -4.05
CA ASN A 38 14.93 -12.50 -5.32
C ASN A 38 14.11 -13.20 -6.40
N GLY A 39 13.13 -14.03 -6.02
CA GLY A 39 12.24 -14.75 -6.93
C GLY A 39 11.03 -13.93 -7.41
N GLY A 40 11.01 -12.63 -7.15
CA GLY A 40 9.94 -11.71 -7.54
C GLY A 40 9.50 -10.87 -6.35
N SER A 41 9.20 -9.59 -6.58
CA SER A 41 8.85 -8.67 -5.51
C SER A 41 7.79 -7.66 -5.92
N LEU A 42 7.08 -7.16 -4.91
CA LEU A 42 6.42 -5.87 -4.93
C LEU A 42 7.23 -4.93 -4.06
N THR A 43 7.64 -3.80 -4.63
CA THR A 43 8.34 -2.73 -3.94
C THR A 43 7.45 -1.50 -3.95
N VAL A 44 7.07 -1.01 -2.79
CA VAL A 44 6.40 0.27 -2.63
C VAL A 44 7.46 1.32 -2.40
N THR A 45 7.45 2.36 -3.22
CA THR A 45 8.31 3.53 -3.03
C THR A 45 7.42 4.77 -2.95
N ALA A 46 7.58 5.54 -1.89
CA ALA A 46 7.07 6.90 -1.82
C ALA A 46 8.23 7.80 -1.47
N ASP A 47 8.23 9.03 -1.98
CA ASP A 47 9.36 9.95 -1.79
C ASP A 47 9.63 10.26 -0.29
N ASN A 48 8.68 9.95 0.59
CA ASN A 48 8.73 10.10 2.04
C ASN A 48 8.72 8.77 2.84
N LEU A 49 8.62 7.60 2.20
CA LEU A 49 8.62 6.29 2.86
C LEU A 49 9.93 5.56 2.60
N HIS A 50 10.42 4.81 3.60
CA HIS A 50 11.39 3.75 3.33
C HIS A 50 10.76 2.72 2.39
N ASP A 51 11.53 2.28 1.40
CA ASP A 51 11.11 1.26 0.46
C ASP A 51 10.59 0.03 1.22
N PHE A 52 9.32 -0.29 1.01
CA PHE A 52 8.72 -1.51 1.55
C PHE A 52 8.78 -2.58 0.45
N ILE A 53 9.39 -3.72 0.75
CA ILE A 53 9.53 -4.85 -0.18
C ILE A 53 8.78 -6.05 0.39
N THR A 54 7.95 -6.69 -0.43
CA THR A 54 7.27 -7.94 -0.08
C THR A 54 7.22 -8.92 -1.25
N CYS A 55 7.07 -10.20 -0.93
CA CYS A 55 6.96 -11.33 -1.84
C CYS A 55 6.23 -12.48 -1.15
N GLY A 56 6.14 -13.65 -1.80
CA GLY A 56 5.35 -14.77 -1.29
C GLY A 56 3.86 -14.62 -1.54
N ASN A 57 3.06 -15.29 -0.72
CA ASN A 57 1.60 -15.19 -0.77
C ASN A 57 1.10 -14.16 0.23
N ASN A 58 0.45 -13.10 -0.27
CA ASN A 58 -0.19 -12.07 0.55
C ASN A 58 -1.65 -11.88 0.16
N THR A 59 -2.28 -12.89 -0.44
CA THR A 59 -3.68 -12.79 -0.87
C THR A 59 -4.59 -12.49 0.33
N GLY A 60 -5.49 -11.52 0.18
CA GLY A 60 -6.39 -11.04 1.22
C GLY A 60 -5.76 -10.07 2.23
N GLN A 61 -4.45 -9.81 2.13
CA GLN A 61 -3.78 -8.76 2.91
C GLN A 61 -3.92 -7.40 2.24
N HIS A 62 -3.49 -6.36 2.94
CA HIS A 62 -3.56 -4.99 2.45
C HIS A 62 -2.40 -4.14 2.97
N LEU A 63 -2.10 -3.07 2.24
CA LEU A 63 -1.17 -2.02 2.64
C LEU A 63 -1.89 -0.68 2.73
N TYR A 64 -1.50 0.14 3.71
CA TYR A 64 -1.85 1.56 3.74
C TYR A 64 -0.63 2.37 3.31
N LEU A 65 -0.82 3.17 2.27
CA LEU A 65 0.17 4.06 1.71
C LEU A 65 -0.23 5.47 2.09
N GLU A 66 0.68 6.23 2.69
CA GLU A 66 0.43 7.62 3.07
C GLU A 66 1.11 8.56 2.09
N TYR A 67 0.39 9.60 1.68
CA TYR A 67 0.92 10.61 0.79
C TYR A 67 1.89 11.57 1.49
N GLY A 68 1.70 11.86 2.78
CA GLY A 68 2.46 12.87 3.52
C GLY A 68 2.50 14.22 2.79
N ASP A 69 3.70 14.75 2.55
CA ASP A 69 3.89 16.00 1.79
C ASP A 69 3.98 15.77 0.26
N CYS A 70 3.82 14.54 -0.22
CA CYS A 70 3.98 14.15 -1.62
C CYS A 70 2.64 13.94 -2.33
N ASP A 71 2.56 14.23 -3.63
CA ASP A 71 1.35 14.01 -4.42
C ASP A 71 1.32 12.67 -5.15
N ILE A 72 2.38 11.87 -5.06
CA ILE A 72 2.50 10.60 -5.76
C ILE A 72 3.08 9.54 -4.83
N VAL A 73 2.42 8.39 -4.77
CA VAL A 73 3.01 7.16 -4.24
C VAL A 73 3.17 6.17 -5.39
N SER A 74 4.31 5.49 -5.46
CA SER A 74 4.64 4.54 -6.51
C SER A 74 4.67 3.11 -6.00
N VAL A 75 4.22 2.17 -6.82
CA VAL A 75 4.39 0.73 -6.59
C VAL A 75 5.07 0.13 -7.80
N LEU A 76 6.23 -0.47 -7.58
CA LEU A 76 6.99 -1.21 -8.57
C LEU A 76 6.77 -2.70 -8.36
N MET A 77 6.15 -3.35 -9.33
CA MET A 77 6.03 -4.81 -9.36
C MET A 77 7.12 -5.38 -10.25
N ASN A 78 7.83 -6.38 -9.74
CA ASN A 78 8.89 -7.10 -10.44
C ASN A 78 8.70 -8.62 -10.31
N PRO A 79 7.65 -9.19 -10.92
CA PRO A 79 7.43 -10.63 -10.95
C PRO A 79 8.54 -11.38 -11.72
N ASN A 80 9.01 -12.50 -11.17
CA ASN A 80 9.82 -13.45 -11.91
C ASN A 80 8.92 -14.39 -12.73
N GLN A 81 8.86 -14.17 -14.05
CA GLN A 81 8.01 -14.97 -14.95
C GLN A 81 8.50 -16.41 -15.13
N ASP A 82 9.74 -16.70 -14.70
CA ASP A 82 10.32 -18.03 -14.81
C ASP A 82 9.91 -18.94 -13.63
N GLY A 83 9.06 -18.42 -12.72
CA GLY A 83 8.46 -19.20 -11.62
C GLY A 83 7.47 -20.25 -12.12
N ASN A 84 7.37 -21.37 -11.39
CA ASN A 84 6.39 -22.42 -11.63
C ASN A 84 5.63 -22.73 -10.32
N PRO A 85 4.35 -22.34 -10.19
CA PRO A 85 3.52 -21.65 -11.18
C PRO A 85 3.98 -20.20 -11.44
N PRO A 86 3.58 -19.59 -12.57
CA PRO A 86 3.85 -18.19 -12.82
C PRO A 86 3.27 -17.30 -11.71
N PRO A 87 3.94 -16.19 -11.36
CA PRO A 87 3.45 -15.27 -10.33
C PRO A 87 2.10 -14.69 -10.74
N THR A 88 1.22 -14.51 -9.77
CA THR A 88 -0.12 -13.94 -10.00
C THR A 88 -0.37 -12.78 -9.06
N PHE A 89 -0.88 -11.68 -9.61
CA PHE A 89 -1.24 -10.50 -8.84
C PHE A 89 -2.53 -9.89 -9.38
N ASP A 90 -3.38 -9.43 -8.47
CA ASP A 90 -4.56 -8.61 -8.69
C ASP A 90 -4.66 -7.66 -7.49
N LEU A 91 -4.66 -6.37 -7.79
CA LEU A 91 -4.53 -5.29 -6.82
C LEU A 91 -5.70 -4.34 -6.95
N GLN A 92 -6.34 -4.04 -5.83
CA GLN A 92 -7.39 -3.03 -5.76
C GLN A 92 -6.90 -1.84 -4.93
N ALA A 93 -6.97 -0.64 -5.50
CA ALA A 93 -6.62 0.59 -4.81
C ALA A 93 -7.88 1.35 -4.39
N THR A 94 -7.92 1.78 -3.13
CA THR A 94 -8.97 2.62 -2.56
C THR A 94 -8.34 3.89 -1.99
N PHE A 95 -8.79 5.06 -2.45
CA PHE A 95 -8.35 6.36 -1.91
C PHE A 95 -9.16 6.70 -0.66
N ILE A 96 -8.47 7.11 0.40
CA ILE A 96 -9.05 7.31 1.73
C ILE A 96 -8.87 8.76 2.16
N ASN A 97 -9.97 9.35 2.63
CA ASN A 97 -9.99 10.71 3.12
C ASN A 97 -9.15 10.88 4.42
N CYS A 98 -8.56 12.04 4.60
CA CYS A 98 -7.77 12.40 5.78
C CYS A 98 -8.54 12.27 7.11
N GLU A 99 -9.87 12.46 7.09
CA GLU A 99 -10.70 12.34 8.29
C GLU A 99 -10.93 10.88 8.73
N GLN A 100 -10.73 9.91 7.84
CA GLN A 100 -10.99 8.50 8.11
C GLN A 100 -9.85 7.79 8.86
N THR A 101 -8.73 8.47 9.13
CA THR A 101 -7.63 7.94 9.95
C THR A 101 -7.75 8.29 11.44
N GLY A 102 -8.82 8.98 11.84
CA GLY A 102 -9.09 9.42 13.20
C GLY A 102 -9.74 8.41 14.16
N SER A 103 -9.79 7.10 13.87
CA SER A 103 -10.27 6.08 14.82
C SER A 103 -9.13 5.25 15.42
N SER A 104 -8.01 5.89 15.75
CA SER A 104 -7.01 5.35 16.68
C SER A 104 -7.10 6.15 17.98
N ASN A 105 -7.53 5.47 19.04
CA ASN A 105 -7.80 5.95 20.41
C ASN A 105 -6.94 7.13 20.87
N THR A 106 -7.41 8.34 20.61
CA THR A 106 -6.99 9.51 21.36
C THR A 106 -8.24 10.08 21.99
N ILE A 107 -8.28 10.17 23.32
CA ILE A 107 -9.21 11.06 24.02
C ILE A 107 -8.82 12.48 23.59
N GLN A 108 -9.26 12.91 22.42
CA GLN A 108 -9.24 14.30 22.05
C GLN A 108 -10.39 14.94 22.81
N ASN A 109 -10.04 15.59 23.92
CA ASN A 109 -10.86 16.65 24.48
C ASN A 109 -10.98 17.74 23.39
N ASP A 110 -11.98 17.59 22.52
CA ASP A 110 -12.35 18.60 21.55
C ASP A 110 -13.34 19.59 22.20
N PRO A 111 -12.93 20.84 22.49
CA PRO A 111 -13.85 21.85 23.00
C PRO A 111 -14.93 22.27 22.00
N ARG A 112 -14.88 21.84 20.73
CA ARG A 112 -15.90 22.16 19.72
C ARG A 112 -17.10 21.22 19.68
N LYS A 113 -17.14 20.16 20.52
CA LYS A 113 -18.37 19.37 20.77
C LYS A 113 -19.15 19.81 22.02
N ALA A 114 -18.79 20.94 22.62
CA ALA A 114 -19.51 21.50 23.75
C ALA A 114 -20.58 22.52 23.30
N PHE A 115 -21.60 22.10 22.53
CA PHE A 115 -22.93 22.73 22.55
C PHE A 115 -23.95 21.95 21.68
N SER A 116 -24.87 21.25 22.32
CA SER A 116 -26.29 21.29 21.92
C SER A 116 -27.12 20.75 23.08
N SER A 117 -27.63 21.70 23.87
CA SER A 117 -28.76 21.50 24.76
C SER A 117 -30.03 21.71 23.94
N ARG A 118 -30.85 20.66 23.83
CA ARG A 118 -32.31 20.66 24.06
C ARG A 118 -32.84 19.23 23.94
#